data_AF-A0A6P2A5X4-F1
#
_entry.id   AF-A0A6P2A5X4-F1
#
_cell.length_a   1.000
_cell.length_b   1.000
_cell.length_c   1.000
_cell.angle_alpha   90.00
_cell.angle_beta   90.00
_cell.angle_gamma   90.00
#
_symmetry.space_group_name_H-M   'P 1'
#
loop_
_entity.id
_entity.type
_entity.pdbx_description
1 polymer ?
#
loop_
_entity_poly.entity_id
_entity_poly.type
_entity_poly.pdbx_seq_one_letter_code
_entity_poly.pdbx_strand_id
1 'polypeptide(L)'
;MVAKVLTVKPSHMQRPVGQVARLLMRKRLAAADALAGDLDDPEAVHQFRVAIRRARSIEKAYRPYLADVVTRKLRRRLKAVVDATGAARDTEVQLARLAQRRADPKPHHRPGFEWLQQRLERRLETEYAELRATLAERFRLVHKPLRARLKAKRDDPRHSFAEVTAGLLLEASGDFATQCANILADTAEEPLHIARISGKRLRYLLEPLVIALPDAVERVRELKVLQELLGEIHDLQVFGQELAVASEEAGAARMRKLIELSLTLPQDAPELELARQQDERAGLMSLARELQTRQADLVEHLRARLRAGDAEALVTAVRTLATDCARAGLAVEPARGLPD
;
A
#
# COMPACT_ATOMS: atom_id res chain seq x y z
N MET A 1 6.64 -5.69 16.77
CA MET A 1 6.84 -4.30 17.26
C MET A 1 6.30 -3.32 16.22
N VAL A 2 5.22 -2.59 16.54
CA VAL A 2 4.62 -1.60 15.63
C VAL A 2 5.68 -0.55 15.28
N ALA A 3 6.05 -0.40 14.01
CA ALA A 3 6.92 0.68 13.57
C ALA A 3 6.38 2.01 14.13
N LYS A 4 7.09 2.58 15.13
CA LYS A 4 6.68 3.79 15.85
C LYS A 4 6.07 4.76 14.85
N VAL A 5 4.78 5.05 15.01
CA VAL A 5 4.11 6.07 14.21
C VAL A 5 4.94 7.32 14.38
N LEU A 6 5.35 7.90 13.26
CA LEU A 6 6.21 9.05 13.31
C LEU A 6 5.35 10.26 13.61
N THR A 7 5.48 10.80 14.81
CA THR A 7 4.58 11.84 15.29
C THR A 7 5.21 13.23 15.18
N VAL A 8 4.35 14.20 14.89
CA VAL A 8 4.59 15.63 14.92
C VAL A 8 4.23 16.09 16.33
N LYS A 9 5.16 16.79 17.00
CA LYS A 9 4.92 17.42 18.29
C LYS A 9 4.20 18.76 18.06
N PRO A 10 3.44 19.29 19.04
CA PRO A 10 2.84 20.62 18.93
C PRO A 10 3.84 21.71 18.50
N SER A 11 5.07 21.68 19.04
CA SER A 11 6.13 22.65 18.70
C SER A 11 6.69 22.54 17.27
N HIS A 12 6.29 21.54 16.48
CA HIS A 12 6.61 21.48 15.07
C HIS A 12 5.56 22.17 14.19
N MET A 13 4.33 22.39 14.69
CA MET A 13 3.22 22.94 13.89
C MET A 13 3.53 24.33 13.35
N GLN A 14 4.23 25.14 14.14
CA GLN A 14 4.61 26.52 13.81
C GLN A 14 5.93 26.61 13.02
N ARG A 15 6.66 25.50 12.87
CA ARG A 15 7.95 25.51 12.18
C ARG A 15 7.75 25.61 10.67
N PRO A 16 8.74 26.13 9.92
CA PRO A 16 8.72 26.10 8.46
C PRO A 16 8.42 24.70 7.91
N VAL A 17 7.47 24.60 6.98
CA VAL A 17 7.00 23.31 6.43
C VAL A 17 8.15 22.46 5.88
N GLY A 18 9.11 23.08 5.17
CA GLY A 18 10.28 22.38 4.63
C GLY A 18 11.13 21.73 5.72
N GLN A 19 11.28 22.39 6.87
CA GLN A 19 12.02 21.87 8.01
C GLN A 19 11.38 20.59 8.57
N VAL A 20 10.06 20.63 8.79
CA VAL A 20 9.30 19.49 9.34
C VAL A 20 9.20 18.36 8.34
N ALA A 21 8.93 18.65 7.06
CA ALA A 21 8.88 17.64 6.00
C ALA A 21 10.23 16.91 5.85
N ARG A 22 11.36 17.63 5.89
CA ARG A 22 12.70 17.04 5.91
C ARG A 22 12.93 16.15 7.13
N LEU A 23 12.52 16.60 8.31
CA LEU A 23 12.60 15.82 9.56
C LEU A 23 11.81 14.52 9.43
N LEU A 24 10.58 14.59 8.93
CA LEU A 24 9.71 13.43 8.78
C LEU A 24 10.31 12.42 7.80
N MET A 25 10.75 12.89 6.63
CA MET A 25 11.38 12.06 5.61
C MET A 25 12.67 11.42 6.12
N ARG A 26 13.53 12.18 6.82
CA ARG A 26 14.78 11.67 7.41
C ARG A 26 14.54 10.54 8.40
N LYS A 27 13.55 10.67 9.28
CA LYS A 27 13.25 9.61 10.25
C LYS A 27 12.70 8.35 9.58
N ARG A 28 11.89 8.47 8.51
CA ARG A 28 11.42 7.30 7.74
C ARG A 28 12.56 6.61 6.99
N LEU A 29 13.47 7.38 6.39
CA LEU A 29 14.65 6.82 5.73
C LEU A 29 15.59 6.14 6.73
N ALA A 30 15.78 6.71 7.92
CA ALA A 30 16.58 6.09 8.98
C ALA A 30 15.97 4.77 9.49
N ALA A 31 14.63 4.69 9.59
CA ALA A 31 13.96 3.44 9.95
C ALA A 31 14.14 2.36 8.88
N ALA A 32 14.14 2.73 7.59
CA ALA A 32 14.47 1.80 6.51
C ALA A 32 15.94 1.38 6.54
N ASP A 33 16.86 2.33 6.79
CA ASP A 33 18.31 2.08 6.88
C ASP A 33 18.66 1.09 8.00
N ALA A 34 17.98 1.18 9.14
CA ALA A 34 18.16 0.25 10.26
C ALA A 34 17.75 -1.20 9.92
N LEU A 35 16.93 -1.41 8.88
CA LEU A 35 16.46 -2.72 8.44
C LEU A 35 17.18 -3.21 7.18
N ALA A 36 17.99 -2.36 6.54
CA ALA A 36 18.62 -2.66 5.26
C ALA A 36 19.69 -3.76 5.35
N GLY A 37 20.17 -4.08 6.56
CA GLY A 37 21.08 -5.19 6.84
C GLY A 37 20.40 -6.54 7.09
N ASP A 38 19.11 -6.55 7.43
CA ASP A 38 18.38 -7.75 7.86
C ASP A 38 17.33 -8.18 6.82
N LEU A 39 17.56 -7.90 5.53
CA LEU A 39 16.59 -8.14 4.45
C LEU A 39 16.34 -9.63 4.14
N ASP A 40 17.00 -10.54 4.87
CA ASP A 40 16.69 -11.96 4.84
C ASP A 40 15.41 -12.31 5.63
N ASP A 41 15.08 -11.50 6.65
CA ASP A 41 13.84 -11.62 7.43
C ASP A 41 12.65 -10.97 6.68
N PRO A 42 11.58 -11.74 6.37
CA PRO A 42 10.37 -11.20 5.75
C PRO A 42 9.72 -10.03 6.52
N GLU A 43 9.78 -10.05 7.87
CA GLU A 43 9.23 -8.95 8.67
C GLU A 43 10.08 -7.68 8.53
N ALA A 44 11.41 -7.80 8.50
CA ALA A 44 12.30 -6.68 8.22
C ALA A 44 12.04 -6.07 6.83
N VAL A 45 11.85 -6.91 5.79
CA VAL A 45 11.46 -6.47 4.44
C VAL A 45 10.10 -5.74 4.46
N HIS A 46 9.13 -6.28 5.20
CA HIS A 46 7.82 -5.64 5.35
C HIS A 46 7.93 -4.25 5.98
N GLN A 47 8.65 -4.13 7.11
CA GLN A 47 8.83 -2.86 7.82
C GLN A 47 9.67 -1.86 7.00
N PHE A 48 10.69 -2.32 6.29
CA PHE A 48 11.50 -1.52 5.36
C PHE A 48 10.60 -0.89 4.29
N ARG A 49 9.78 -1.71 3.64
CA ARG A 49 8.83 -1.28 2.60
C ARG A 49 7.82 -0.27 3.15
N VAL A 50 7.28 -0.49 4.35
CA VAL A 50 6.38 0.47 5.02
C VAL A 50 7.09 1.81 5.22
N ALA A 51 8.33 1.80 5.69
CA ALA A 51 9.12 3.01 5.93
C ALA A 51 9.39 3.80 4.63
N ILE A 52 9.83 3.12 3.57
CA ILE A 52 10.14 3.74 2.27
C ILE A 52 8.89 4.28 1.57
N ARG A 53 7.77 3.55 1.60
CA ARG A 53 6.50 4.07 1.10
C ARG A 53 6.07 5.34 1.83
N ARG A 54 6.14 5.35 3.16
CA ARG A 54 5.81 6.55 3.95
C ARG A 54 6.76 7.71 3.64
N ALA A 55 8.05 7.46 3.44
CA ALA A 55 9.00 8.49 2.99
C ALA A 55 8.61 9.08 1.62
N ARG A 56 8.20 8.22 0.66
CA ARG A 56 7.70 8.65 -0.65
C ARG A 56 6.38 9.42 -0.55
N SER A 57 5.48 9.04 0.34
CA SER A 57 4.23 9.77 0.59
C SER A 57 4.48 11.17 1.15
N ILE A 58 5.43 11.31 2.08
CA ILE A 58 5.89 12.62 2.58
C ILE A 58 6.48 13.46 1.44
N GLU A 59 7.36 12.89 0.61
CA GLU A 59 7.91 13.58 -0.57
C GLU A 59 6.82 14.07 -1.51
N LYS A 60 5.82 13.23 -1.80
CA LYS A 60 4.74 13.58 -2.72
C LYS A 60 3.88 14.71 -2.14
N ALA A 61 3.51 14.63 -0.86
CA ALA A 61 2.66 15.61 -0.19
C ALA A 61 3.33 17.00 -0.09
N TYR A 62 4.60 17.04 0.31
CA TYR A 62 5.32 18.30 0.55
C TYR A 62 6.30 18.64 -0.59
N ARG A 63 6.05 18.14 -1.80
CA ARG A 63 6.96 18.27 -2.94
C ARG A 63 7.41 19.71 -3.23
N PRO A 64 6.52 20.73 -3.24
CA PRO A 64 6.95 22.11 -3.48
C PRO A 64 8.01 22.59 -2.49
N TYR A 65 7.94 22.12 -1.24
CA TYR A 65 8.82 22.50 -0.14
C TYR A 65 10.04 21.58 0.03
N LEU A 66 10.16 20.56 -0.83
CA LEU A 66 11.28 19.61 -0.85
C LEU A 66 12.02 19.59 -2.19
N ALA A 67 11.64 20.44 -3.15
CA ALA A 67 12.13 20.37 -4.53
C ALA A 67 13.64 20.63 -4.66
N ASP A 68 14.20 21.50 -3.81
CA ASP A 68 15.62 21.82 -3.74
C ASP A 68 16.45 20.65 -3.15
N VAL A 69 15.84 19.88 -2.26
CA VAL A 69 16.48 18.77 -1.53
C VAL A 69 16.31 17.44 -2.27
N VAL A 70 15.11 17.15 -2.76
CA VAL A 70 14.73 15.90 -3.43
C VAL A 70 14.64 16.13 -4.94
N THR A 71 15.79 16.02 -5.61
CA THR A 71 15.89 16.20 -7.06
C THR A 71 15.05 15.16 -7.83
N ARG A 72 14.71 15.47 -9.09
CA ARG A 72 14.03 14.54 -10.01
C ARG A 72 14.74 13.18 -10.11
N LYS A 73 16.07 13.15 -10.04
CA LYS A 73 16.87 11.91 -10.06
C LYS A 73 16.64 11.09 -8.78
N LEU A 74 16.68 11.72 -7.62
CA LEU A 74 16.47 11.04 -6.33
C LEU A 74 15.03 10.54 -6.18
N ARG A 75 14.05 11.31 -6.66
CA ARG A 75 12.65 10.88 -6.70
C ARG A 75 12.44 9.60 -7.51
N ARG A 76 13.04 9.53 -8.71
CA ARG A 76 12.97 8.33 -9.56
C ARG A 76 13.60 7.12 -8.87
N ARG A 77 14.77 7.30 -8.24
CA ARG A 77 15.42 6.22 -7.47
C ARG A 77 14.59 5.78 -6.27
N LEU A 78 13.99 6.70 -5.52
CA LEU A 78 13.12 6.38 -4.39
C LEU A 78 11.88 5.60 -4.84
N LYS A 79 11.29 5.97 -5.99
CA LYS A 79 10.22 5.20 -6.61
C LYS A 79 10.69 3.79 -6.98
N ALA A 80 11.84 3.64 -7.62
CA ALA A 80 12.38 2.33 -7.99
C ALA A 80 12.62 1.40 -6.77
N VAL A 81 13.02 1.96 -5.61
CA VAL A 81 13.12 1.19 -4.36
C VAL A 81 11.74 0.73 -3.87
N VAL A 82 10.71 1.59 -3.91
CA VAL A 82 9.34 1.19 -3.57
C VAL A 82 8.85 0.10 -4.51
N ASP A 83 9.01 0.28 -5.81
CA ASP A 83 8.49 -0.64 -6.82
C ASP A 83 9.15 -2.02 -6.71
N ALA A 84 10.46 -2.08 -6.41
CA ALA A 84 11.19 -3.33 -6.20
C ALA A 84 10.60 -4.19 -5.06
N THR A 85 9.98 -3.56 -4.05
CA THR A 85 9.34 -4.25 -2.92
C THR A 85 7.86 -4.62 -3.16
N GLY A 86 7.34 -4.31 -4.36
CA GLY A 86 5.93 -4.51 -4.71
C GLY A 86 5.59 -5.95 -5.04
N ALA A 87 6.32 -6.54 -5.99
CA ALA A 87 6.03 -7.87 -6.55
C ALA A 87 5.91 -8.96 -5.47
N ALA A 88 6.96 -9.12 -4.66
CA ALA A 88 6.98 -10.08 -3.55
C ALA A 88 5.79 -9.91 -2.59
N ARG A 89 5.37 -8.66 -2.33
CA ARG A 89 4.20 -8.44 -1.48
C ARG A 89 2.92 -8.93 -2.14
N ASP A 90 2.73 -8.65 -3.42
CA ASP A 90 1.50 -9.02 -4.10
C ASP A 90 1.36 -10.55 -4.11
N THR A 91 2.45 -11.28 -4.33
CA THR A 91 2.49 -12.75 -4.23
C THR A 91 2.27 -13.26 -2.79
N GLU A 92 2.85 -12.62 -1.76
CA GLU A 92 2.53 -12.95 -0.35
C GLU A 92 1.04 -12.82 -0.05
N VAL A 93 0.40 -11.76 -0.55
CA VAL A 93 -1.03 -11.51 -0.32
C VAL A 93 -1.88 -12.57 -1.02
N GLN A 94 -1.50 -13.00 -2.23
CA GLN A 94 -2.15 -14.07 -2.96
C GLN A 94 -2.03 -15.42 -2.23
N LEU A 95 -0.83 -15.79 -1.76
CA LEU A 95 -0.61 -17.01 -0.97
C LEU A 95 -1.38 -16.99 0.35
N ALA A 96 -1.35 -15.87 1.09
CA ALA A 96 -2.12 -15.73 2.31
C ALA A 96 -3.63 -15.89 2.07
N ARG A 97 -4.14 -15.40 0.93
CA ARG A 97 -5.54 -15.54 0.56
C ARG A 97 -5.90 -16.98 0.20
N LEU A 98 -5.03 -17.72 -0.48
CA LEU A 98 -5.21 -19.15 -0.71
C LEU A 98 -5.29 -19.94 0.60
N ALA A 99 -4.43 -19.61 1.56
CA ALA A 99 -4.40 -20.25 2.87
C ALA A 99 -5.62 -19.92 3.76
N GLN A 100 -6.24 -18.76 3.58
CA GLN A 100 -7.37 -18.29 4.39
C GLN A 100 -8.75 -18.75 3.87
N ARG A 101 -8.79 -19.66 2.89
CA ARG A 101 -10.05 -20.18 2.35
C ARG A 101 -10.85 -20.90 3.44
N ARG A 102 -12.16 -20.68 3.43
CA ARG A 102 -13.08 -21.22 4.46
C ARG A 102 -13.52 -22.65 4.18
N ALA A 103 -13.45 -23.09 2.93
CA ALA A 103 -13.94 -24.40 2.51
C ALA A 103 -12.90 -25.12 1.66
N ASP A 104 -12.70 -26.39 1.98
CA ASP A 104 -11.82 -27.26 1.21
C ASP A 104 -12.31 -27.36 -0.24
N PRO A 105 -11.38 -27.34 -1.21
CA PRO A 105 -11.75 -27.55 -2.59
C PRO A 105 -12.27 -28.98 -2.78
N LYS A 106 -13.32 -29.12 -3.61
CA LYS A 106 -13.82 -30.42 -4.06
C LYS A 106 -12.67 -31.25 -4.64
N PRO A 107 -12.70 -32.60 -4.58
CA PRO A 107 -11.59 -33.44 -5.02
C PRO A 107 -11.07 -33.10 -6.43
N HIS A 108 -11.96 -32.85 -7.40
CA HIS A 108 -11.59 -32.48 -8.77
C HIS A 108 -11.07 -31.05 -8.94
N HIS A 109 -11.20 -30.18 -7.93
CA HIS A 109 -10.62 -28.84 -7.94
C HIS A 109 -9.20 -28.83 -7.35
N ARG A 110 -8.87 -29.75 -6.44
CA ARG A 110 -7.59 -29.80 -5.70
C ARG A 110 -6.35 -29.61 -6.60
N PRO A 111 -6.22 -30.28 -7.76
CA PRO A 111 -5.03 -30.13 -8.60
C PRO A 111 -4.74 -28.69 -9.00
N GLY A 112 -5.78 -27.89 -9.32
CA GLY A 112 -5.62 -26.50 -9.69
C GLY A 112 -5.15 -25.60 -8.55
N PHE A 113 -5.62 -25.87 -7.34
CA PHE A 113 -5.21 -25.14 -6.14
C PHE A 113 -3.76 -25.44 -5.78
N GLU A 114 -3.38 -26.72 -5.75
CA GLU A 114 -2.02 -27.16 -5.46
C GLU A 114 -1.03 -26.63 -6.49
N TRP A 115 -1.39 -26.69 -7.78
CA TRP A 115 -0.58 -26.15 -8.86
C TRP A 115 -0.37 -24.64 -8.71
N LEU A 116 -1.43 -23.88 -8.41
CA LEU A 116 -1.33 -22.42 -8.22
C LEU A 116 -0.47 -22.08 -7.01
N GLN A 117 -0.66 -22.79 -5.89
CA GLN A 117 0.14 -22.58 -4.69
C GLN A 117 1.62 -22.80 -4.98
N GLN A 118 2.00 -23.94 -5.59
CA GLN A 118 3.39 -24.23 -5.95
C GLN A 118 3.97 -23.23 -6.94
N ARG A 119 3.16 -22.71 -7.86
CA ARG A 119 3.57 -21.65 -8.79
C ARG A 119 3.88 -20.35 -8.04
N LEU A 120 2.99 -19.93 -7.15
CA LEU A 120 3.16 -18.70 -6.37
C LEU A 120 4.32 -18.81 -5.38
N GLU A 121 4.53 -19.97 -4.76
CA GLU A 121 5.69 -20.23 -3.88
C GLU A 121 7.01 -20.08 -4.63
N ARG A 122 7.17 -20.74 -5.79
CA ARG A 122 8.36 -20.62 -6.64
C ARG A 122 8.59 -19.19 -7.14
N ARG A 123 7.52 -18.49 -7.50
CA ARG A 123 7.58 -17.08 -7.89
C ARG A 123 8.06 -16.22 -6.72
N LEU A 124 7.50 -16.43 -5.54
CA LEU A 124 7.87 -15.68 -4.33
C LEU A 124 9.35 -15.86 -3.98
N GLU A 125 9.86 -17.09 -4.06
CA GLU A 125 11.28 -17.40 -3.86
C GLU A 125 12.17 -16.61 -4.83
N THR A 126 11.79 -16.58 -6.11
CA THR A 126 12.51 -15.84 -7.15
C THR A 126 12.49 -14.33 -6.89
N GLU A 127 11.32 -13.79 -6.58
CA GLU A 127 11.14 -12.36 -6.29
C GLU A 127 11.94 -11.94 -5.04
N TYR A 128 11.96 -12.77 -3.99
CA TYR A 128 12.77 -12.53 -2.79
C TYR A 128 14.27 -12.64 -3.07
N ALA A 129 14.70 -13.57 -3.93
CA ALA A 129 16.10 -13.68 -4.34
C ALA A 129 16.56 -12.40 -5.08
N GLU A 130 15.77 -11.90 -6.03
CA GLU A 130 16.07 -10.64 -6.74
C GLU A 130 16.06 -9.43 -5.78
N LEU A 131 15.07 -9.40 -4.87
CA LEU A 131 14.95 -8.35 -3.87
C LEU A 131 16.20 -8.29 -3.00
N ARG A 132 16.62 -9.42 -2.41
CA ARG A 132 17.80 -9.52 -1.54
C ARG A 132 19.08 -9.12 -2.28
N ALA A 133 19.21 -9.54 -3.54
CA ALA A 133 20.39 -9.24 -4.35
C ALA A 133 20.55 -7.74 -4.67
N THR A 134 19.45 -6.97 -4.75
CA THR A 134 19.51 -5.61 -5.30
C THR A 134 19.01 -4.50 -4.38
N LEU A 135 18.15 -4.79 -3.40
CA LEU A 135 17.43 -3.78 -2.63
C LEU A 135 18.36 -2.91 -1.78
N ALA A 136 19.32 -3.51 -1.08
CA ALA A 136 20.27 -2.79 -0.23
C ALA A 136 21.07 -1.75 -1.03
N GLU A 137 21.59 -2.15 -2.20
CA GLU A 137 22.37 -1.25 -3.06
C GLU A 137 21.47 -0.17 -3.69
N ARG A 138 20.30 -0.53 -4.22
CA ARG A 138 19.31 0.43 -4.75
C ARG A 138 18.95 1.47 -3.69
N PHE A 139 18.74 1.04 -2.46
CA PHE A 139 18.45 1.91 -1.32
C PHE A 139 19.64 2.79 -0.96
N ARG A 140 20.85 2.26 -0.85
CA ARG A 140 22.07 3.02 -0.55
C ARG A 140 22.30 4.17 -1.55
N LEU A 141 22.08 3.90 -2.84
CA LEU A 141 22.22 4.88 -3.94
C LEU A 141 21.24 6.06 -3.87
N VAL A 142 20.16 5.94 -3.10
CA VAL A 142 19.20 7.02 -2.85
C VAL A 142 19.30 7.58 -1.43
N HIS A 143 19.53 6.73 -0.43
CA HIS A 143 19.62 7.11 0.97
C HIS A 143 20.84 7.99 1.25
N LYS A 144 22.04 7.61 0.81
CA LYS A 144 23.28 8.37 1.05
C LYS A 144 23.16 9.85 0.61
N PRO A 145 22.80 10.17 -0.66
CA PRO A 145 22.64 11.56 -1.07
C PRO A 145 21.44 12.25 -0.41
N LEU A 146 20.31 11.57 -0.21
CA LEU A 146 19.15 12.19 0.48
C LEU A 146 19.47 12.54 1.92
N ARG A 147 20.13 11.65 2.67
CA ARG A 147 20.50 11.88 4.07
C ARG A 147 21.36 13.13 4.23
N ALA A 148 22.29 13.38 3.30
CA ALA A 148 23.10 14.59 3.29
C ALA A 148 22.25 15.84 3.00
N ARG A 149 21.43 15.81 1.95
CA ARG A 149 20.61 16.98 1.53
C ARG A 149 19.50 17.31 2.53
N LEU A 150 18.92 16.30 3.19
CA LEU A 150 17.88 16.48 4.22
C LEU A 150 18.41 17.13 5.51
N LYS A 151 19.74 17.25 5.69
CA LYS A 151 20.35 18.00 6.80
C LYS A 151 20.53 19.49 6.49
N ALA A 152 20.27 19.95 5.26
CA ALA A 152 20.41 21.35 4.90
C ALA A 152 19.52 22.24 5.79
N LYS A 153 20.07 23.36 6.27
CA LYS A 153 19.37 24.35 7.11
C LYS A 153 18.71 25.47 6.30
N ARG A 154 18.29 25.18 5.06
CA ARG A 154 17.58 26.17 4.22
C ARG A 154 16.11 26.13 4.59
N ASP A 155 15.71 26.99 5.51
CA ASP A 155 14.33 27.12 5.93
C ASP A 155 13.72 28.34 5.25
N ASP A 156 12.60 28.13 4.56
CA ASP A 156 11.76 29.20 4.02
C ASP A 156 10.62 29.44 5.01
N PRO A 157 10.65 30.54 5.79
CA PRO A 157 9.68 30.78 6.85
C PRO A 157 8.31 31.22 6.33
N ARG A 158 8.13 31.36 5.01
CA ARG A 158 6.88 31.87 4.41
C ARG A 158 5.63 31.08 4.81
N HIS A 159 5.76 29.76 4.97
CA HIS A 159 4.64 28.90 5.31
C HIS A 159 4.98 27.96 6.47
N SER A 160 4.10 27.93 7.47
CA SER A 160 4.21 27.00 8.59
C SER A 160 3.80 25.58 8.18
N PHE A 161 4.27 24.57 8.91
CA PHE A 161 3.85 23.19 8.69
C PHE A 161 2.33 23.02 8.88
N ALA A 162 1.77 23.65 9.91
CA ALA A 162 0.34 23.69 10.19
C ALA A 162 -0.48 24.20 9.00
N GLU A 163 -0.17 25.40 8.51
CA GLU A 163 -0.86 26.06 7.40
C GLU A 163 -0.90 25.17 6.15
N VAL A 164 0.26 24.66 5.73
CA VAL A 164 0.34 23.80 4.54
C VAL A 164 -0.38 22.48 4.75
N THR A 165 -0.22 21.87 5.93
CA THR A 165 -0.85 20.58 6.21
C THR A 165 -2.37 20.71 6.26
N ALA A 166 -2.90 21.81 6.80
CA ALA A 166 -4.33 22.12 6.77
C ALA A 166 -4.86 22.18 5.33
N GLY A 167 -4.18 22.93 4.45
CA GLY A 167 -4.53 22.97 3.03
C GLY A 167 -4.50 21.60 2.35
N LEU A 168 -3.48 20.80 2.63
CA LEU A 168 -3.36 19.43 2.10
C LEU A 168 -4.45 18.49 2.63
N LEU A 169 -4.90 18.65 3.88
CA LEU A 169 -6.01 17.88 4.44
C LEU A 169 -7.34 18.24 3.78
N LEU A 170 -7.59 19.52 3.53
CA LEU A 170 -8.80 19.97 2.82
C LEU A 170 -8.82 19.42 1.39
N GLU A 171 -7.71 19.54 0.66
CA GLU A 171 -7.59 18.99 -0.70
C GLU A 171 -7.78 17.47 -0.71
N ALA A 172 -7.02 16.73 0.11
CA ALA A 172 -7.07 15.28 0.12
C ALA A 172 -8.41 14.71 0.62
N SER A 173 -9.09 15.39 1.54
CA SER A 173 -10.43 14.98 1.99
C SER A 173 -11.50 15.29 0.95
N GLY A 174 -11.40 16.41 0.24
CA GLY A 174 -12.26 16.72 -0.91
C GLY A 174 -12.10 15.69 -2.04
N ASP A 175 -10.85 15.40 -2.43
CA ASP A 175 -10.54 14.34 -3.40
C ASP A 175 -11.15 13.00 -2.99
N PHE A 176 -10.97 12.60 -1.73
CA PHE A 176 -11.50 11.34 -1.21
C PHE A 176 -13.04 11.29 -1.27
N ALA A 177 -13.72 12.38 -0.86
CA ALA A 177 -15.17 12.50 -0.94
C ALA A 177 -15.68 12.33 -2.37
N THR A 178 -15.05 13.01 -3.34
CA THR A 178 -15.40 12.89 -4.76
C THR A 178 -15.25 11.45 -5.25
N GLN A 179 -14.17 10.76 -4.90
CA GLN A 179 -14.01 9.36 -5.32
C GLN A 179 -15.00 8.40 -4.67
N CYS A 180 -15.36 8.64 -3.39
CA CYS A 180 -16.42 7.89 -2.73
C CYS A 180 -17.78 8.10 -3.42
N ALA A 181 -18.11 9.32 -3.81
CA ALA A 181 -19.32 9.60 -4.58
C ALA A 181 -19.30 8.90 -5.95
N ASN A 182 -18.15 8.87 -6.64
CA ASN A 182 -18.00 8.17 -7.91
C ASN A 182 -18.22 6.65 -7.78
N ILE A 183 -17.82 6.02 -6.67
CA ILE A 183 -18.08 4.58 -6.42
C ILE A 183 -19.59 4.27 -6.32
N LEU A 184 -20.39 5.24 -5.86
CA LEU A 184 -21.84 5.11 -5.80
C LEU A 184 -22.49 5.30 -7.18
N ALA A 185 -21.94 6.20 -8.00
CA ALA A 185 -22.48 6.56 -9.32
C ALA A 185 -22.05 5.58 -10.44
N ASP A 186 -20.90 4.93 -10.30
CA ASP A 186 -20.28 4.12 -11.34
C ASP A 186 -19.97 2.69 -10.83
N THR A 187 -20.11 1.71 -11.73
CA THR A 187 -19.77 0.31 -11.50
C THR A 187 -18.38 -0.07 -12.02
N ALA A 188 -17.68 0.86 -12.68
CA ALA A 188 -16.31 0.67 -13.12
C ALA A 188 -15.32 0.47 -11.96
N GLU A 189 -14.18 -0.14 -12.26
CA GLU A 189 -13.12 -0.40 -11.28
C GLU A 189 -12.26 0.84 -10.97
N GLU A 190 -12.18 1.78 -11.90
CA GLU A 190 -11.31 2.97 -11.79
C GLU A 190 -11.62 3.82 -10.54
N PRO A 191 -12.89 4.15 -10.21
CA PRO A 191 -13.22 4.87 -8.97
C PRO A 191 -12.73 4.19 -7.69
N LEU A 192 -12.80 2.86 -7.61
CA LEU A 192 -12.31 2.08 -6.46
C LEU A 192 -10.79 2.23 -6.31
N HIS A 193 -10.06 2.14 -7.42
CA HIS A 193 -8.61 2.30 -7.41
C HIS A 193 -8.18 3.71 -6.97
N ILE A 194 -8.81 4.74 -7.54
CA ILE A 194 -8.50 6.14 -7.19
C ILE A 194 -8.88 6.42 -5.73
N ALA A 195 -10.03 5.96 -5.25
CA ALA A 195 -10.44 6.10 -3.84
C ALA A 195 -9.45 5.44 -2.88
N ARG A 196 -8.92 4.26 -3.21
CA ARG A 196 -7.86 3.59 -2.42
C ARG A 196 -6.60 4.46 -2.34
N ILE A 197 -6.21 5.12 -3.42
CA ILE A 197 -5.05 6.00 -3.45
C ILE A 197 -5.30 7.28 -2.65
N SER A 198 -6.42 7.96 -2.85
CA SER A 198 -6.77 9.20 -2.14
C SER A 198 -6.94 8.95 -0.65
N GLY A 199 -7.58 7.84 -0.26
CA GLY A 199 -7.65 7.40 1.14
C GLY A 199 -6.25 7.23 1.75
N LYS A 200 -5.35 6.49 1.09
CA LYS A 200 -3.96 6.32 1.58
C LYS A 200 -3.24 7.67 1.72
N ARG A 201 -3.42 8.60 0.77
CA ARG A 201 -2.88 9.97 0.85
C ARG A 201 -3.38 10.67 2.10
N LEU A 202 -4.70 10.64 2.34
CA LEU A 202 -5.32 11.28 3.49
C LEU A 202 -4.82 10.68 4.81
N ARG A 203 -4.76 9.35 4.92
CA ARG A 203 -4.24 8.68 6.13
C ARG A 203 -2.80 9.06 6.41
N TYR A 204 -1.95 9.13 5.39
CA TYR A 204 -0.54 9.49 5.60
C TYR A 204 -0.32 10.96 5.98
N LEU A 205 -1.29 11.84 5.72
CA LEU A 205 -1.30 13.21 6.24
C LEU A 205 -1.75 13.26 7.71
N LEU A 206 -2.74 12.44 8.08
CA LEU A 206 -3.30 12.40 9.44
C LEU A 206 -2.41 11.67 10.44
N GLU A 207 -1.80 10.54 10.06
CA GLU A 207 -1.00 9.70 10.96
C GLU A 207 0.09 10.45 11.74
N PRO A 208 0.85 11.40 11.13
CA PRO A 208 1.83 12.17 11.87
C PRO A 208 1.22 13.14 12.88
N LEU A 209 -0.03 13.57 12.70
CA LEU A 209 -0.65 14.61 13.51
C LEU A 209 -1.20 14.13 14.85
N VAL A 210 -1.32 12.82 15.08
CA VAL A 210 -1.98 12.22 16.25
C VAL A 210 -1.49 12.67 17.63
N ILE A 211 -0.27 13.23 17.73
CA ILE A 211 0.26 13.81 18.98
C ILE A 211 0.03 15.32 19.06
N ALA A 212 0.02 16.02 17.94
CA ALA A 212 -0.25 17.45 17.89
C ALA A 212 -1.76 17.76 17.93
N LEU A 213 -2.56 16.85 17.38
CA LEU A 213 -4.02 16.92 17.26
C LEU A 213 -4.58 15.55 17.67
N PRO A 214 -4.88 15.33 18.96
CA PRO A 214 -5.35 14.04 19.48
C PRO A 214 -6.57 13.47 18.74
N ASP A 215 -7.48 14.33 18.28
CA ASP A 215 -8.67 13.95 17.51
C ASP A 215 -8.35 13.26 16.18
N ALA A 216 -7.12 13.41 15.66
CA ALA A 216 -6.68 12.69 14.47
C ALA A 216 -6.61 11.17 14.70
N VAL A 217 -6.50 10.70 15.94
CA VAL A 217 -6.47 9.26 16.25
C VAL A 217 -7.74 8.57 15.79
N GLU A 218 -8.89 9.16 16.10
CA GLU A 218 -10.19 8.58 15.75
C GLU A 218 -10.42 8.63 14.23
N ARG A 219 -10.10 9.76 13.59
CA ARG A 219 -10.20 9.91 12.12
C ARG A 219 -9.33 8.90 11.37
N VAL A 220 -8.12 8.62 11.89
CA VAL A 220 -7.25 7.57 11.33
C VAL A 220 -7.87 6.19 11.49
N ARG A 221 -8.57 5.89 12.59
CA ARG A 221 -9.26 4.61 12.79
C ARG A 221 -10.44 4.46 11.83
N GLU A 222 -11.30 5.46 11.73
CA GLU A 222 -12.44 5.47 10.79
C GLU A 222 -11.97 5.29 9.34
N LEU A 223 -10.96 6.06 8.93
CA LEU A 223 -10.40 5.96 7.58
C LEU A 223 -9.76 4.59 7.31
N LYS A 224 -9.21 3.91 8.33
CA LYS A 224 -8.69 2.54 8.16
C LYS A 224 -9.79 1.54 7.84
N VAL A 225 -10.98 1.66 8.45
CA VAL A 225 -12.10 0.76 8.16
C VAL A 225 -12.47 0.79 6.68
N LEU A 226 -12.63 1.99 6.10
CA LEU A 226 -12.90 2.13 4.66
C LEU A 226 -11.73 1.63 3.80
N GLN A 227 -10.49 1.87 4.23
CA GLN A 227 -9.30 1.40 3.53
C GLN A 227 -9.07 -0.09 3.58
N GLU A 228 -9.56 -0.78 4.60
CA GLU A 228 -9.51 -2.24 4.69
C GLU A 228 -10.41 -2.85 3.62
N LEU A 229 -11.64 -2.34 3.46
CA LEU A 229 -12.55 -2.75 2.38
C LEU A 229 -11.98 -2.47 0.99
N LEU A 230 -11.57 -1.22 0.72
CA LEU A 230 -10.88 -0.83 -0.53
C LEU A 230 -9.58 -1.63 -0.74
N GLY A 231 -8.96 -2.00 0.38
CA GLY A 231 -7.79 -2.86 0.51
C GLY A 231 -8.06 -4.22 -0.14
N GLU A 232 -8.98 -4.94 0.47
CA GLU A 232 -9.38 -6.29 0.07
C GLU A 232 -9.94 -6.36 -1.35
N ILE A 233 -10.77 -5.39 -1.77
CA ILE A 233 -11.33 -5.34 -3.12
C ILE A 233 -10.22 -5.29 -4.17
N HIS A 234 -9.23 -4.41 -4.00
CA HIS A 234 -8.13 -4.30 -4.95
C HIS A 234 -7.21 -5.53 -4.92
N ASP A 235 -6.98 -6.11 -3.74
CA ASP A 235 -6.15 -7.31 -3.63
C ASP A 235 -6.84 -8.51 -4.33
N LEU A 236 -8.19 -8.56 -4.34
CA LEU A 236 -8.99 -9.51 -5.13
C LEU A 236 -8.89 -9.27 -6.64
N GLN A 237 -8.95 -8.01 -7.09
CA GLN A 237 -8.79 -7.65 -8.51
C GLN A 237 -7.43 -8.08 -9.05
N VAL A 238 -6.36 -7.77 -8.31
CA VAL A 238 -5.00 -8.18 -8.67
C VAL A 238 -4.89 -9.71 -8.71
N PHE A 239 -5.53 -10.42 -7.78
CA PHE A 239 -5.51 -11.88 -7.80
C PHE A 239 -6.33 -12.48 -8.96
N GLY A 240 -7.46 -11.88 -9.32
CA GLY A 240 -8.25 -12.28 -10.49
C GLY A 240 -7.45 -12.17 -11.80
N GLN A 241 -6.69 -11.09 -11.96
CA GLN A 241 -5.78 -10.91 -13.11
C GLN A 241 -4.68 -11.98 -13.13
N GLU A 242 -4.11 -12.32 -11.97
CA GLU A 242 -3.12 -13.39 -11.85
C GLU A 242 -3.71 -14.76 -12.23
N LEU A 243 -4.97 -15.04 -11.87
CA LEU A 243 -5.62 -16.30 -12.23
C LEU A 243 -5.78 -16.47 -13.74
N ALA A 244 -5.99 -15.39 -14.50
CA ALA A 244 -6.07 -15.47 -15.95
C ALA A 244 -4.74 -15.96 -16.55
N VAL A 245 -3.62 -15.37 -16.11
CA VAL A 245 -2.27 -15.76 -16.53
C VAL A 245 -1.95 -17.20 -16.08
N ALA A 246 -2.24 -17.51 -14.82
CA ALA A 246 -2.04 -18.84 -14.25
C ALA A 246 -2.83 -19.92 -15.01
N SER A 247 -4.04 -19.61 -15.48
CA SER A 247 -4.87 -20.56 -16.24
C SER A 247 -4.29 -20.89 -17.61
N GLU A 248 -3.69 -19.90 -18.29
CA GLU A 248 -2.98 -20.10 -19.56
C GLU A 248 -1.78 -21.02 -19.38
N GLU A 249 -0.93 -20.73 -18.40
CA GLU A 249 0.26 -21.51 -18.08
C GLU A 249 -0.09 -22.96 -17.68
N ALA A 250 -1.11 -23.15 -16.84
CA ALA A 250 -1.58 -24.47 -16.43
C ALA A 250 -2.10 -25.28 -17.63
N GLY A 251 -2.88 -24.65 -18.51
CA GLY A 251 -3.38 -25.29 -19.72
C GLY A 251 -2.26 -25.72 -20.67
N ALA A 252 -1.25 -24.87 -20.87
CA ALA A 252 -0.09 -25.18 -21.71
C ALA A 252 0.76 -26.32 -21.12
N ALA A 253 1.02 -26.29 -19.81
CA ALA A 253 1.78 -27.33 -19.12
C ALA A 253 1.07 -28.69 -19.19
N ARG A 254 -0.25 -28.70 -18.99
CA ARG A 254 -1.09 -29.88 -19.12
C ARG A 254 -1.04 -30.47 -20.53
N MET A 255 -1.23 -29.65 -21.55
CA MET A 255 -1.21 -30.11 -22.95
C MET A 255 0.14 -30.75 -23.28
N ARG A 256 1.25 -30.12 -22.87
CA ARG A 256 2.60 -30.67 -23.06
C ARG A 256 2.75 -32.04 -22.39
N LYS A 257 2.36 -32.16 -21.11
CA LYS A 257 2.41 -33.43 -20.36
C LYS A 257 1.60 -34.53 -21.05
N LEU A 258 0.39 -34.22 -21.54
CA LEU A 258 -0.44 -35.20 -22.24
C LEU A 258 0.20 -35.68 -23.55
N ILE A 259 0.82 -34.77 -24.32
CA ILE A 259 1.55 -35.12 -25.55
C ILE A 259 2.74 -36.03 -25.21
N GLU A 260 3.56 -35.65 -24.22
CA GLU A 260 4.73 -36.44 -23.79
C GLU A 260 4.33 -37.85 -23.33
N LEU A 261 3.29 -37.98 -22.50
CA LEU A 261 2.77 -39.28 -22.08
C LEU A 261 2.22 -40.08 -23.27
N SER A 262 1.50 -39.45 -24.19
CA SER A 262 0.95 -40.13 -25.38
C SER A 262 2.02 -40.61 -26.35
N LEU A 263 3.21 -39.99 -26.34
CA LEU A 263 4.36 -40.42 -27.16
C LEU A 263 5.17 -41.56 -26.51
N THR A 264 5.06 -41.72 -25.18
CA THR A 264 5.92 -42.62 -24.40
C THR A 264 5.19 -43.84 -23.85
N LEU A 265 3.87 -43.76 -23.65
CA LEU A 265 3.06 -44.80 -23.03
C LEU A 265 2.05 -45.42 -24.01
N PRO A 266 1.67 -46.71 -23.81
CA PRO A 266 0.52 -47.31 -24.46
C PRO A 266 -0.78 -46.52 -24.23
N GLN A 267 -1.74 -46.63 -25.15
CA GLN A 267 -2.99 -45.85 -25.09
C GLN A 267 -3.86 -46.14 -23.87
N ASP A 268 -3.74 -47.34 -23.30
CA ASP A 268 -4.47 -47.85 -22.14
C ASP A 268 -3.69 -47.73 -20.82
N ALA A 269 -2.53 -47.04 -20.84
CA ALA A 269 -1.73 -46.84 -19.65
C ALA A 269 -2.52 -46.08 -18.57
N PRO A 270 -2.60 -46.61 -17.32
CA PRO A 270 -3.38 -45.98 -16.24
C PRO A 270 -2.87 -44.56 -15.89
N GLU A 271 -1.58 -44.28 -16.10
CA GLU A 271 -0.99 -42.96 -15.91
C GLU A 271 -1.53 -41.93 -16.90
N LEU A 272 -1.78 -42.33 -18.14
CA LEU A 272 -2.35 -41.47 -19.18
C LEU A 272 -3.82 -41.13 -18.85
N GLU A 273 -4.59 -42.12 -18.39
CA GLU A 273 -5.95 -41.92 -17.90
C GLU A 273 -6.02 -41.01 -16.67
N LEU A 274 -5.14 -41.22 -15.69
CA LEU A 274 -5.05 -40.36 -14.51
C LEU A 274 -4.70 -38.92 -14.90
N ALA A 275 -3.75 -38.72 -15.83
CA ALA A 275 -3.39 -37.40 -16.32
C ALA A 275 -4.56 -36.71 -17.03
N ARG A 276 -5.37 -37.46 -17.80
CA ARG A 276 -6.61 -36.95 -18.44
C ARG A 276 -7.67 -36.53 -17.41
N GLN A 277 -7.73 -37.19 -16.26
CA GLN A 277 -8.69 -36.87 -15.19
C GLN A 277 -8.30 -35.67 -14.32
N GLN A 278 -7.00 -35.40 -14.14
CA GLN A 278 -6.51 -34.30 -13.30
C GLN A 278 -6.60 -32.94 -14.01
N ASP A 279 -7.74 -32.26 -14.06
CA ASP A 279 -7.83 -30.93 -14.69
C ASP A 279 -7.56 -29.78 -13.71
N GLU A 280 -6.36 -29.20 -13.78
CA GLU A 280 -5.98 -28.03 -12.98
C GLU A 280 -6.90 -26.83 -13.24
N ARG A 281 -7.46 -26.70 -14.45
CA ARG A 281 -8.32 -25.56 -14.83
C ARG A 281 -9.62 -25.54 -14.05
N ALA A 282 -10.16 -26.71 -13.69
CA ALA A 282 -11.39 -26.79 -12.90
C ALA A 282 -11.22 -26.10 -11.53
N GLY A 283 -10.07 -26.33 -10.87
CA GLY A 283 -9.72 -25.66 -9.63
C GLY A 283 -9.55 -24.15 -9.78
N LEU A 284 -8.81 -23.72 -10.81
CA LEU A 284 -8.58 -22.30 -11.09
C LEU A 284 -9.88 -21.55 -11.42
N MET A 285 -10.76 -22.14 -12.21
CA MET A 285 -12.08 -21.58 -12.53
C MET A 285 -12.97 -21.48 -11.29
N SER A 286 -12.95 -22.50 -10.42
CA SER A 286 -13.68 -22.46 -9.15
C SER A 286 -13.17 -21.33 -8.26
N LEU A 287 -11.86 -21.15 -8.18
CA LEU A 287 -11.25 -20.06 -7.40
C LEU A 287 -11.61 -18.69 -8.00
N ALA A 288 -11.55 -18.53 -9.33
CA ALA A 288 -11.93 -17.28 -9.98
C ALA A 288 -13.38 -16.87 -9.64
N ARG A 289 -14.32 -17.83 -9.63
CA ARG A 289 -15.70 -17.59 -9.20
C ARG A 289 -15.79 -17.21 -7.72
N GLU A 290 -15.03 -17.88 -6.84
CA GLU A 290 -14.97 -17.56 -5.41
C GLU A 290 -14.48 -16.12 -5.17
N LEU A 291 -13.42 -15.70 -5.87
CA LEU A 291 -12.88 -14.34 -5.79
C LEU A 291 -13.89 -13.30 -6.30
N GLN A 292 -14.54 -13.57 -7.43
CA GLN A 292 -15.54 -12.67 -8.02
C GLN A 292 -16.73 -12.46 -7.09
N THR A 293 -17.29 -13.53 -6.52
CA THR A 293 -18.39 -13.44 -5.56
C THR A 293 -17.97 -12.63 -4.34
N ARG A 294 -16.79 -12.93 -3.77
CA ARG A 294 -16.29 -12.19 -2.60
C ARG A 294 -16.04 -10.71 -2.90
N GLN A 295 -15.54 -10.38 -4.10
CA GLN A 295 -15.34 -9.00 -4.52
C GLN A 295 -16.68 -8.26 -4.62
N ALA A 296 -17.69 -8.88 -5.23
CA ALA A 296 -19.03 -8.30 -5.34
C ALA A 296 -19.64 -8.00 -3.96
N ASP A 297 -19.53 -8.95 -3.02
CA ASP A 297 -20.00 -8.77 -1.65
C ASP A 297 -19.31 -7.59 -0.94
N LEU A 298 -17.98 -7.47 -1.10
CA LEU A 298 -17.20 -6.39 -0.51
C LEU A 298 -17.52 -5.02 -1.13
N VAL A 299 -17.75 -4.98 -2.44
CA VAL A 299 -18.15 -3.74 -3.14
C VAL A 299 -19.52 -3.31 -2.66
N GLU A 300 -20.49 -4.21 -2.52
CA GLU A 300 -21.81 -3.84 -1.99
C GLU A 300 -21.73 -3.43 -0.51
N HIS A 301 -20.91 -4.11 0.31
CA HIS A 301 -20.67 -3.68 1.69
C HIS A 301 -20.09 -2.26 1.73
N LEU A 302 -19.08 -1.98 0.91
CA LEU A 302 -18.49 -0.64 0.82
C LEU A 302 -19.55 0.39 0.41
N ARG A 303 -20.35 0.11 -0.62
CA ARG A 303 -21.44 1.00 -1.06
C ARG A 303 -22.48 1.23 0.01
N ALA A 304 -22.88 0.20 0.76
CA ALA A 304 -23.81 0.35 1.87
C ALA A 304 -23.28 1.32 2.94
N ARG A 305 -21.99 1.22 3.29
CA ARG A 305 -21.33 2.17 4.20
C ARG A 305 -21.28 3.59 3.65
N LEU A 306 -20.96 3.74 2.36
CA LEU A 306 -20.95 5.06 1.71
C LEU A 306 -22.35 5.68 1.69
N ARG A 307 -23.41 4.91 1.38
CA ARG A 307 -24.81 5.39 1.45
C ARG A 307 -25.23 5.77 2.88
N ALA A 308 -24.65 5.13 3.90
CA ALA A 308 -24.89 5.46 5.30
C ALA A 308 -24.21 6.77 5.76
N GLY A 309 -23.41 7.41 4.91
CA GLY A 309 -22.78 8.70 5.21
C GLY A 309 -21.38 8.60 5.82
N ASP A 310 -20.76 7.42 5.84
CA ASP A 310 -19.47 7.20 6.50
C ASP A 310 -18.36 8.11 5.92
N ALA A 311 -18.35 8.30 4.60
CA ALA A 311 -17.34 9.14 3.95
C ALA A 311 -17.58 10.62 4.23
N GLU A 312 -18.84 11.08 4.17
CA GLU A 312 -19.24 12.46 4.44
C GLU A 312 -18.96 12.85 5.90
N ALA A 313 -19.27 11.97 6.85
CA ALA A 313 -18.98 12.16 8.26
C ALA A 313 -17.47 12.29 8.51
N LEU A 314 -16.68 11.35 7.97
CA LEU A 314 -15.22 11.39 8.07
C LEU A 314 -14.64 12.66 7.46
N VAL A 315 -15.09 13.05 6.27
CA VAL A 315 -14.60 14.25 5.55
C VAL A 315 -14.94 15.52 6.32
N THR A 316 -16.16 15.62 6.88
CA THR A 316 -16.57 16.74 7.71
C THR A 316 -15.67 16.87 8.94
N ALA A 317 -15.42 15.76 9.63
CA ALA A 317 -14.57 15.74 10.82
C ALA A 317 -13.09 16.07 10.47
N VAL A 318 -12.60 15.65 9.30
CA VAL A 318 -11.26 16.03 8.83
C VAL A 318 -11.18 17.52 8.46
N ARG A 319 -12.23 18.12 7.92
CA ARG A 319 -12.26 19.57 7.65
C ARG A 319 -12.19 20.40 8.93
N THR A 320 -12.89 19.97 9.97
CA THR A 320 -12.75 20.55 11.32
C THR A 320 -11.30 20.42 11.80
N LEU A 321 -10.72 19.22 11.70
CA LEU A 321 -9.33 18.99 12.10
C LEU A 321 -8.33 19.81 11.29
N ALA A 322 -8.59 20.08 10.01
CA ALA A 322 -7.78 20.97 9.19
C ALA A 322 -7.84 22.42 9.71
N THR A 323 -9.00 22.86 10.20
CA THR A 323 -9.15 24.19 10.83
C THR A 323 -8.33 24.27 12.13
N ASP A 324 -8.39 23.24 12.97
CA ASP A 324 -7.60 23.19 14.21
C ASP A 324 -6.09 23.07 13.92
N CYS A 325 -5.73 22.34 12.86
CA CYS A 325 -4.36 22.27 12.35
C CYS A 325 -3.85 23.67 11.98
N ALA A 326 -4.63 24.45 11.21
CA ALA A 326 -4.26 25.81 10.85
C ALA A 326 -4.11 26.73 12.07
N ARG A 327 -5.04 26.65 13.04
CA ARG A 327 -4.98 27.40 14.31
C ARG A 327 -3.73 27.07 15.14
N ALA A 328 -3.30 25.81 15.15
CA ALA A 328 -2.06 25.42 15.83
C ALA A 328 -0.81 26.10 15.24
N GLY A 329 -0.87 26.57 13.99
CA GLY A 329 0.16 27.40 13.36
C GLY A 329 0.13 28.87 13.77
N LEU A 330 -1.00 29.35 14.30
CA LEU A 330 -1.22 30.76 14.68
C LEU A 330 -0.95 31.05 16.16
N ALA A 331 -0.75 30.03 17.01
CA ALA A 331 -0.56 30.21 18.44
C ALA A 331 0.75 30.96 18.77
N VAL A 332 0.65 32.28 18.77
CA VAL A 332 1.61 33.22 19.34
C VAL A 332 1.28 33.36 20.82
N GLU A 333 2.07 32.76 21.71
CA GLU A 333 2.33 33.47 22.96
C GLU A 333 3.54 34.37 22.69
N PRO A 334 3.37 35.70 22.65
CA PRO A 334 4.51 36.56 22.91
C PRO A 334 4.89 36.27 24.37
N ALA A 335 6.14 35.91 24.61
CA ALA A 335 6.71 36.03 25.94
C ALA A 335 6.44 37.48 26.38
N ARG A 336 5.46 37.68 27.26
CA ARG A 336 5.31 38.94 27.97
C ARG A 336 6.59 39.07 28.76
N GLY A 337 7.47 39.96 28.31
CA GLY A 337 8.54 40.46 29.14
C GLY A 337 7.94 40.89 30.45
N LEU A 338 8.40 40.27 31.53
CA LEU A 338 8.32 40.89 32.85
C LEU A 338 9.18 42.15 32.76
N PRO A 339 8.63 43.35 33.05
CA PRO A 339 9.44 44.54 33.22
C PRO A 339 10.25 44.43 34.52
N ASP A 340 11.54 44.75 34.37
CA ASP A 340 12.63 45.03 35.32
C ASP A 340 12.71 44.30 36.67
#